data_AF-A0A0E9X0T7-F1
#
_entry.id   AF-A0A0E9X0T7-F1
#
_cell.length_a   1.000
_cell.length_b   1.000
_cell.length_c   1.000
_cell.angle_alpha   90.00
_cell.angle_beta   90.00
_cell.angle_gamma   90.00
#
_symmetry.space_group_name_H-M   'P 1'
#
loop_
_entity.id
_entity.type
_entity.pdbx_description
1 polymer ?
#
loop_
_entity_poly.entity_id
_entity_poly.type
_entity_poly.pdbx_seq_one_letter_code
_entity_poly.pdbx_strand_id
1 'polypeptide(L)' 'MGMCSRQERIQKDVDIVIQRCKAEKDCLFSDFRFTDATFTFTYSKGSKRYLFS' A
#
# COMPACT_ATOMS: atom_id res chain seq x y z
N MET A 1 -19.49 15.92 12.18
CA MET A 1 -19.18 14.59 11.61
C MET A 1 -18.24 14.81 10.43
N GLY A 2 -16.95 14.50 10.62
CA GLY A 2 -15.89 14.86 9.69
C GLY A 2 -15.89 13.98 8.45
N MET A 3 -15.74 14.59 7.28
CA MET A 3 -15.52 13.88 6.03
C MET A 3 -14.14 13.23 6.12
N CYS A 4 -14.07 11.89 6.19
CA CYS A 4 -12.81 11.16 6.09
C CYS A 4 -12.06 11.66 4.86
N SER A 5 -10.89 12.28 5.09
CA SER A 5 -10.07 12.81 4.00
C SER A 5 -9.78 11.69 3.00
N ARG A 6 -9.70 12.01 1.71
CA ARG A 6 -9.35 11.04 0.66
C ARG A 6 -8.10 10.24 1.06
N GLN A 7 -7.15 10.89 1.71
CA GLN A 7 -5.93 10.28 2.23
C GLN A 7 -6.17 9.22 3.30
N GLU A 8 -7.10 9.44 4.23
CA GLU A 8 -7.44 8.49 5.30
C GLU A 8 -8.09 7.22 4.74
N ARG A 9 -8.93 7.38 3.70
CA ARG A 9 -9.50 6.23 2.97
C ARG A 9 -8.42 5.42 2.25
N ILE A 10 -7.49 6.11 1.60
CA ILE A 10 -6.40 5.45 0.89
C ILE A 10 -5.44 4.75 1.86
N GLN A 11 -5.14 5.36 3.01
CA GLN A 11 -4.33 4.73 4.06
C GLN A 11 -4.98 3.45 4.60
N LYS A 12 -6.30 3.45 4.80
CA LYS A 12 -7.03 2.24 5.19
C LYS A 12 -6.96 1.14 4.15
N ASP A 13 -7.14 1.49 2.88
CA ASP A 13 -7.09 0.51 1.78
C ASP A 13 -5.70 -0.14 1.66
N VAL A 14 -4.66 0.68 1.80
CA VAL A 14 -3.26 0.24 1.86
C VAL A 14 -3.01 -0.70 3.03
N ASP A 15 -3.47 -0.35 4.24
CA ASP A 15 -3.26 -1.19 5.43
C ASP A 15 -3.88 -2.57 5.23
N ILE A 16 -5.08 -2.63 4.62
CA ILE A 16 -5.74 -3.88 4.25
C ILE A 16 -4.88 -4.67 3.25
N VAL A 17 -4.34 -4.04 2.20
CA VAL A 17 -3.46 -4.71 1.22
C VAL A 17 -2.20 -5.27 1.90
N ILE A 18 -1.58 -4.53 2.81
CA ILE A 18 -0.41 -4.97 3.57
C ILE A 18 -0.77 -6.14 4.48
N GLN A 19 -1.87 -6.05 5.23
CA GLN A 19 -2.38 -7.10 6.11
C GLN A 19 -2.65 -8.38 5.32
N ARG A 20 -3.33 -8.27 4.18
CA ARG A 20 -3.60 -9.40 3.30
C ARG A 20 -2.32 -10.03 2.78
N CYS A 21 -1.33 -9.21 2.39
CA CYS A 21 -0.08 -9.77 1.94
C CYS A 21 0.67 -10.46 3.10
N LYS A 22 0.72 -9.87 4.29
CA LYS A 22 1.31 -10.54 5.47
C LYS A 22 0.61 -11.85 5.81
N ALA A 23 -0.69 -11.97 5.55
CA ALA A 23 -1.46 -13.19 5.79
C ALA A 23 -1.22 -14.28 4.74
N GLU A 24 -0.82 -13.92 3.53
CA GLU A 24 -0.43 -14.90 2.51
C GLU A 24 0.96 -15.48 2.82
N LYS A 25 1.00 -16.80 3.04
CA LYS A 25 2.21 -17.55 3.41
C LYS A 25 3.32 -17.52 2.34
N ASP A 26 3.00 -17.11 1.10
CA ASP A 26 3.92 -16.95 -0.03
C ASP A 26 4.15 -15.47 -0.41
N CYS A 27 3.71 -14.51 0.42
CA CYS A 27 3.75 -13.13 -0.02
C CYS A 27 5.18 -12.63 -0.17
N LEU A 28 5.48 -12.32 -1.42
CA LEU A 28 6.70 -11.66 -1.83
C LEU A 28 6.76 -10.22 -1.30
N PHE A 29 5.73 -9.68 -0.65
CA PHE A 29 5.74 -8.30 -0.17
C PHE A 29 6.80 -8.08 0.92
N SER A 30 7.71 -7.16 0.65
CA SER A 30 8.81 -6.79 1.55
C SER A 30 8.56 -5.44 2.23
N ASP A 31 8.11 -4.44 1.46
CA ASP A 31 7.98 -3.07 1.96
C ASP A 31 6.91 -2.27 1.20
N PHE A 32 6.32 -1.30 1.89
CA PHE A 32 5.41 -0.33 1.31
C PHE A 32 5.79 1.09 1.73
N ARG A 33 5.82 1.99 0.75
CA ARG A 33 6.06 3.41 0.98
C ARG A 33 5.01 4.26 0.29
N PHE A 34 4.39 5.15 1.06
CA PHE A 34 3.55 6.22 0.54
C PHE A 34 4.30 7.54 0.70
N THR A 35 4.55 8.23 -0.41
CA THR A 35 5.26 9.52 -0.42
C THR A 35 4.76 10.35 -1.58
N ASP A 36 4.40 11.61 -1.35
CA ASP A 36 3.98 12.56 -2.39
C ASP A 36 2.96 11.97 -3.39
N ALA A 37 1.84 11.45 -2.87
CA ALA A 37 0.79 10.76 -3.64
C ALA A 37 1.23 9.50 -4.44
N THR A 38 2.46 9.03 -4.24
CA THR A 38 3.02 7.86 -4.90
C THR A 38 2.99 6.65 -3.98
N PHE A 39 2.50 5.51 -4.49
CA PHE A 39 2.47 4.24 -3.78
C PHE A 39 3.57 3.33 -4.32
N THR A 40 4.55 3.00 -3.48
CA THR A 40 5.64 2.09 -3.83
C THR A 40 5.46 0.78 -3.09
N PHE A 41 5.37 -0.31 -3.85
CA PHE A 41 5.29 -1.66 -3.31
C PHE A 41 6.57 -2.42 -3.70
N THR A 42 7.30 -2.89 -2.70
CA THR A 42 8.50 -3.70 -2.89
C THR A 42 8.14 -5.14 -2.69
N TYR A 43 8.42 -5.97 -3.70
CA TYR A 43 8.27 -7.42 -3.60
C TYR A 43 9.64 -8.10 -3.76
N SER A 44 9.87 -9.24 -3.10
CA SER A 44 11.10 -10.05 -3.12
C SER A 44 11.49 -10.54 -4.53
N LYS A 45 10.61 -10.44 -5.53
CA LYS A 45 10.94 -10.73 -6.95
C LYS A 45 11.02 -9.47 -7.84
N GLY A 46 10.96 -8.27 -7.26
CA GLY A 46 11.08 -7.00 -7.97
C GLY A 46 10.12 -5.93 -7.43
N SER A 47 10.55 -4.67 -7.44
CA SER A 47 9.73 -3.52 -7.00
C SER A 47 8.74 -3.10 -8.09
N LYS A 48 7.45 -2.92 -7.75
CA LYS A 48 6.44 -2.31 -8.64
C LYS A 48 5.99 -0.97 -8.05
N ARG A 49 6.04 0.09 -8.86
CA ARG A 49 5.64 1.45 -8.47
C ARG A 49 4.31 1.80 -9.12
N TYR A 50 3.38 2.35 -8.34
CA TYR A 50 2.11 2.86 -8.83
C TYR A 50 2.06 4.36 -8.55
N LEU A 51 2.07 5.15 -9.63
CA LEU A 51 1.94 6.60 -9.57
C LEU A 51 0.46 6.96 -9.70
N PHE A 52 -0.07 7.77 -8.80
CA PHE A 52 -1.39 8.37 -8.96
C PHE A 52 -1.19 9.78 -9.51
N SER A 53 -1.66 10.05 -10.72
CA SER A 53 -1.63 11.37 -11.38
C SER A 53 -2.88 12.18 -11.07
#